data_AF-X6KNX5-F1
#
_entry.id   AF-X6KNX5-F1
#
_cell.length_a   1.000
_cell.length_b   1.000
_cell.length_c   1.000
_cell.angle_alpha   90.00
_cell.angle_beta   90.00
_cell.angle_gamma   90.00
#
_symmetry.space_group_name_H-M   'P 1'
#
loop_
_entity.id
_entity.type
_entity.pdbx_description
1 polymer ?
#
loop_
_entity_poly.entity_id
_entity_poly.type
_entity_poly.pdbx_seq_one_letter_code
_entity_poly.pdbx_strand_id
1 'polypeptide(L)'
;MAGGWIVTGIYVLLVAWALASGGYVEFKTPLSLNDFAAVLTGVFAPPAFLWLAVATMVQSGELALQREELQLTRQEFVQSREVAKEQALEAKNQAHFIEVQTGIFASDAADRHLDAMLQSLVELLLQKFQNPMVVRASNGDTQQIRGLASGDVHTLGGMVDSVRGSTSDLRKMLMVYPDAKVYILPGPLKALKSTIGELRAHIPGVSAARRAVLAASNFRGFLHDADYILSVSFTGT
;
A
#
# COMPACT_ATOMS: atom_id res chain seq x y z
N MET A 1 -24.33 -25.24 50.09
CA MET A 1 -25.78 -25.03 50.33
C MET A 1 -26.44 -26.03 51.27
N ALA A 2 -25.87 -27.22 51.53
CA ALA A 2 -26.53 -28.25 52.36
C ALA A 2 -26.65 -27.91 53.87
N GLY A 3 -25.76 -27.08 54.42
CA GLY A 3 -25.75 -26.77 55.86
C GLY A 3 -26.89 -25.88 56.37
N GLY A 4 -27.40 -24.96 55.54
CA GLY A 4 -28.46 -24.01 55.95
C GLY A 4 -29.80 -24.68 56.22
N TRP A 5 -30.12 -25.74 55.46
CA TRP A 5 -31.33 -26.54 55.67
C TRP A 5 -31.28 -27.35 56.96
N ILE A 6 -30.08 -27.82 57.36
CA ILE A 6 -29.88 -28.56 58.61
C ILE A 6 -30.09 -27.63 59.82
N VAL A 7 -29.49 -26.43 59.80
CA VAL A 7 -29.66 -25.44 60.88
C VAL A 7 -31.12 -24.98 60.99
N THR A 8 -31.79 -24.75 59.86
CA THR A 8 -33.21 -24.39 59.84
C THR A 8 -34.08 -25.53 60.37
N GLY A 9 -33.79 -26.78 59.99
CA GLY A 9 -34.49 -27.97 60.49
C GLY A 9 -34.34 -28.18 62.00
N ILE A 10 -33.12 -28.01 62.53
CA ILE A 10 -32.85 -28.08 63.98
C ILE A 10 -33.60 -26.97 64.72
N TYR A 11 -33.62 -25.75 64.18
CA TYR A 11 -34.35 -24.63 64.77
C TYR A 11 -35.87 -24.89 64.83
N VAL A 12 -36.45 -25.38 63.73
CA VAL A 12 -37.88 -25.73 63.68
C VAL A 12 -38.21 -26.84 64.68
N LEU A 13 -37.35 -27.85 64.82
CA LEU A 13 -37.52 -28.91 65.82
C LEU A 13 -37.44 -28.37 67.25
N LEU A 14 -36.51 -27.46 67.54
CA LEU A 14 -36.39 -26.82 68.86
C LEU A 14 -37.60 -25.95 69.20
N VAL A 15 -38.12 -25.18 68.24
CA VAL A 15 -39.34 -24.37 68.42
C VAL A 15 -40.55 -25.27 68.62
N ALA A 16 -40.71 -26.32 67.81
CA ALA A 16 -41.81 -27.29 67.96
C ALA A 16 -41.76 -28.01 69.31
N TRP A 17 -40.56 -28.39 69.76
CA TRP A 17 -40.36 -28.98 71.08
C TRP A 17 -40.67 -28.01 72.22
N ALA A 18 -40.22 -26.75 72.12
CA ALA A 18 -40.52 -25.72 73.12
C ALA A 18 -42.03 -25.44 73.23
N LEU A 19 -42.75 -25.40 72.10
CA LEU A 19 -44.20 -25.27 72.06
C LEU A 19 -44.92 -26.50 72.65
N ALA A 20 -44.46 -27.71 72.34
CA ALA A 20 -45.05 -28.96 72.85
C ALA A 20 -44.79 -29.17 74.36
N SER A 21 -43.69 -28.66 74.89
CA SER A 21 -43.34 -28.77 76.31
C SER A 21 -44.21 -27.91 77.25
N GLY A 22 -45.08 -27.05 76.70
CA GLY A 22 -46.11 -26.31 77.43
C GLY A 22 -45.63 -25.27 78.46
N GLY A 23 -44.31 -25.12 78.67
CA GLY A 23 -43.75 -24.32 79.75
C GLY A 23 -43.46 -22.85 79.42
N TYR A 24 -43.51 -22.44 78.14
CA TYR A 24 -43.02 -21.12 77.70
C TYR A 24 -44.04 -20.28 76.91
N VAL A 25 -45.20 -20.83 76.54
CA VAL A 25 -46.22 -20.12 75.73
C VAL A 25 -47.62 -20.41 76.28
N GLU A 26 -48.16 -19.50 77.09
CA GLU A 26 -49.57 -19.53 77.49
C GLU A 26 -50.44 -18.92 76.38
N PHE A 27 -51.10 -19.75 75.60
CA PHE A 27 -52.13 -19.30 74.67
C PHE A 27 -53.42 -18.96 75.42
N LYS A 28 -53.53 -17.73 75.93
CA LYS A 28 -54.80 -17.24 76.48
C LYS A 28 -55.77 -16.94 75.35
N THR A 29 -56.84 -17.72 75.26
CA THR A 29 -57.95 -17.45 74.35
C THR A 29 -58.92 -16.44 74.97
N PRO A 30 -59.47 -15.49 74.17
CA PRO A 30 -59.19 -15.26 72.75
C PRO A 30 -57.90 -14.45 72.55
N LEU A 31 -56.94 -14.97 71.76
CA LEU A 31 -55.75 -14.21 71.38
C LEU A 31 -56.16 -13.07 70.43
N SER A 32 -55.69 -11.86 70.70
CA SER A 32 -55.83 -10.77 69.75
C SER A 32 -54.94 -11.04 68.53
N LEU A 33 -55.37 -10.56 67.35
CA LEU A 33 -54.62 -10.70 66.10
C LEU A 33 -53.17 -10.17 66.22
N ASN A 34 -52.98 -9.15 67.07
CA ASN A 34 -51.68 -8.54 67.32
C ASN A 34 -50.73 -9.47 68.07
N ASP A 35 -51.23 -10.22 69.06
CA ASP A 35 -50.40 -11.13 69.87
C ASP A 35 -49.98 -12.36 69.07
N PHE A 36 -50.86 -12.85 68.18
CA PHE A 36 -50.51 -13.90 67.24
C PHE A 36 -49.39 -13.46 66.27
N ALA A 37 -49.47 -12.23 65.74
CA ALA A 37 -48.44 -11.68 64.87
C ALA A 37 -47.09 -11.49 65.60
N ALA A 38 -47.11 -11.13 66.89
CA ALA A 38 -45.91 -10.97 67.72
C ALA A 38 -45.18 -12.30 67.97
N VAL A 39 -45.92 -13.39 68.24
CA VAL A 39 -45.34 -14.73 68.38
C VAL A 39 -44.76 -15.22 67.05
N LEU A 40 -45.48 -14.99 65.95
CA LEU A 40 -45.03 -15.39 64.63
C LEU A 40 -43.73 -14.65 64.23
N THR A 41 -43.66 -13.34 64.47
CA THR A 41 -42.44 -12.56 64.21
C THR A 41 -41.29 -12.98 65.10
N GLY A 42 -41.53 -13.31 66.38
CA GLY A 42 -40.49 -13.83 67.27
C GLY A 42 -39.87 -15.16 66.82
N VAL A 43 -40.69 -16.06 66.23
CA VAL A 43 -40.23 -17.35 65.71
C VAL A 43 -39.53 -17.23 64.35
N PHE A 44 -40.00 -16.35 63.45
CA PHE A 44 -39.43 -16.25 62.11
C PHE A 44 -38.26 -15.25 61.99
N ALA A 45 -38.10 -14.31 62.93
CA ALA A 45 -37.04 -13.30 62.85
C ALA A 45 -35.61 -13.88 62.92
N PRO A 46 -35.25 -14.78 63.86
CA PRO A 46 -33.87 -15.28 63.95
C PRO A 46 -33.41 -16.09 62.73
N PRO A 47 -34.21 -17.02 62.17
CA PRO A 47 -33.86 -17.73 60.94
C PRO A 47 -33.71 -16.79 59.73
N ALA A 48 -34.58 -15.77 59.62
CA ALA A 48 -34.49 -14.79 58.54
C ALA A 48 -33.17 -14.00 58.59
N PHE A 49 -32.73 -13.59 59.80
CA PHE A 49 -31.44 -12.93 59.99
C PHE A 49 -30.25 -13.85 59.67
N LEU A 50 -30.32 -15.13 60.03
CA LEU A 50 -29.27 -16.11 59.70
C LEU A 50 -29.11 -16.26 58.18
N TRP A 51 -30.22 -16.40 57.45
CA TRP A 51 -30.20 -16.51 56.00
C TRP A 51 -29.68 -15.23 55.33
N LEU A 52 -30.01 -14.05 55.89
CA LEU A 52 -29.45 -12.78 55.44
C LEU A 52 -27.92 -12.76 55.58
N ALA A 53 -27.38 -13.18 56.74
CA ALA A 53 -25.94 -13.21 56.98
C ALA A 53 -25.22 -14.18 56.00
N VAL A 54 -25.78 -15.38 55.79
CA VAL A 54 -25.23 -16.35 54.83
C VAL A 54 -25.26 -15.79 53.40
N ALA A 55 -26.36 -15.14 52.99
CA ALA A 55 -26.46 -14.52 51.68
C ALA A 55 -25.38 -13.43 51.50
N THR A 56 -25.15 -12.56 52.49
CA THR A 56 -24.11 -11.53 52.41
C THR A 56 -22.70 -12.11 52.35
N MET A 57 -22.42 -13.23 53.04
CA MET A 57 -21.13 -13.92 52.95
C MET A 57 -20.89 -14.51 51.56
N VAL A 58 -21.87 -15.21 50.99
CA VAL A 58 -21.77 -15.78 49.63
C VAL A 58 -21.59 -14.66 48.60
N GLN A 59 -22.41 -13.62 48.70
CA GLN A 59 -22.35 -12.46 47.81
C GLN A 59 -20.99 -11.75 47.90
N SER A 60 -20.37 -11.68 49.08
CA SER A 60 -19.03 -11.11 49.24
C SER A 60 -17.93 -11.95 48.58
N GLY A 61 -18.08 -13.28 48.57
CA GLY A 61 -17.17 -14.20 47.89
C GLY A 61 -17.27 -14.10 46.37
N GLU A 62 -18.48 -14.03 45.82
CA GLU A 62 -18.71 -13.83 44.38
C GLU A 62 -18.13 -12.51 43.87
N LEU A 63 -18.25 -11.43 44.66
CA LEU A 63 -17.65 -10.14 44.32
C LEU A 63 -16.11 -10.16 44.35
N ALA A 64 -15.51 -10.96 45.24
CA ALA A 64 -14.06 -11.13 45.28
C ALA A 64 -13.55 -11.86 44.01
N LEU A 65 -14.22 -12.96 43.63
CA LEU A 65 -13.91 -13.71 42.42
C LEU A 65 -14.11 -12.88 41.15
N GLN A 66 -15.20 -12.11 41.05
CA GLN A 66 -15.41 -11.20 39.92
C GLN A 66 -14.32 -10.12 39.81
N ARG A 67 -13.78 -9.63 40.93
CA ARG A 67 -12.67 -8.66 40.91
C ARG A 67 -11.38 -9.29 40.39
N GLU A 68 -11.12 -10.54 40.76
CA GLU A 68 -9.97 -11.30 40.28
C GLU A 68 -10.07 -11.55 38.77
N GLU A 69 -11.23 -12.00 38.29
CA GLU A 69 -11.48 -12.16 36.85
C GLU A 69 -11.29 -10.85 36.09
N LEU A 70 -11.84 -9.72 36.57
CA LEU A 70 -11.65 -8.41 35.95
C LEU A 70 -10.19 -7.96 35.94
N GLN A 71 -9.40 -8.31 36.96
CA GLN A 71 -7.96 -8.02 36.98
C GLN A 71 -7.23 -8.83 35.91
N LEU A 72 -7.53 -10.12 35.79
CA LEU A 72 -6.96 -11.00 34.76
C LEU A 72 -7.35 -10.52 33.35
N THR A 73 -8.63 -10.21 33.11
CA THR A 73 -9.09 -9.68 31.82
C THR A 73 -8.40 -8.37 31.45
N ARG A 74 -8.12 -7.50 32.44
CA ARG A 74 -7.33 -6.27 32.19
C ARG A 74 -5.90 -6.58 31.77
N GLN A 75 -5.26 -7.57 32.40
CA GLN A 75 -3.91 -7.99 32.01
C GLN A 75 -3.88 -8.55 30.59
N GLU A 76 -4.85 -9.39 30.24
CA GLU A 76 -4.99 -9.93 28.88
C GLU A 76 -5.24 -8.81 27.85
N PHE A 77 -6.09 -7.83 28.17
CA PHE A 77 -6.29 -6.67 27.29
C PHE A 77 -5.02 -5.83 27.11
N VAL A 78 -4.19 -5.69 28.14
CA VAL A 78 -2.90 -4.99 28.01
C VAL A 78 -1.98 -5.74 27.06
N GLN A 79 -1.86 -7.06 27.21
CA GLN A 79 -1.05 -7.90 26.31
C GLN A 79 -1.59 -7.88 24.87
N SER A 80 -2.91 -7.99 24.70
CA SER A 80 -3.56 -7.91 23.39
C SER A 80 -3.29 -6.56 22.71
N ARG A 81 -3.31 -5.47 23.49
CA ARG A 81 -2.98 -4.14 22.98
C ARG A 81 -1.52 -4.01 22.58
N GLU A 82 -0.60 -4.67 23.28
CA GLU A 82 0.82 -4.70 22.91
C GLU A 82 1.03 -5.45 21.60
N VAL A 83 0.47 -6.65 21.47
CA VAL A 83 0.49 -7.43 20.21
C VAL A 83 -0.12 -6.62 19.06
N ALA A 84 -1.25 -5.95 19.27
CA ALA A 84 -1.88 -5.12 18.25
C ALA A 84 -1.00 -3.93 17.82
N LYS A 85 -0.24 -3.34 18.76
CA LYS A 85 0.73 -2.27 18.44
C LYS A 85 1.89 -2.80 17.62
N GLU A 86 2.43 -3.96 17.98
CA GLU A 86 3.51 -4.61 17.22
C GLU A 86 3.05 -4.97 15.81
N GLN A 87 1.85 -5.53 15.67
CA GLN A 87 1.25 -5.82 14.36
C GLN A 87 1.05 -4.55 13.52
N ALA A 88 0.63 -3.43 14.13
CA ALA A 88 0.49 -2.17 13.41
C ALA A 88 1.84 -1.61 12.94
N LEU A 89 2.89 -1.74 13.75
CA LEU A 89 4.25 -1.35 13.36
C LEU A 89 4.77 -2.23 12.22
N GLU A 90 4.58 -3.54 12.32
CA GLU A 90 5.00 -4.49 11.30
C GLU A 90 4.23 -4.26 9.98
N ALA A 91 2.93 -4.02 10.03
CA ALA A 91 2.13 -3.65 8.86
C ALA A 91 2.62 -2.35 8.21
N LYS A 92 3.03 -1.35 9.01
CA LYS A 92 3.62 -0.11 8.48
C LYS A 92 4.96 -0.37 7.79
N ASN A 93 5.81 -1.21 8.37
CA ASN A 93 7.08 -1.60 7.76
C ASN A 93 6.84 -2.35 6.44
N GLN A 94 5.90 -3.29 6.41
CA GLN A 94 5.51 -4.02 5.20
C GLN A 94 4.98 -3.08 4.10
N ALA A 95 4.13 -2.11 4.45
CA ALA A 95 3.65 -1.12 3.50
C ALA A 95 4.80 -0.31 2.87
N HIS A 96 5.79 0.10 3.67
CA HIS A 96 6.99 0.78 3.18
C HIS A 96 7.82 -0.12 2.25
N PHE A 97 8.02 -1.39 2.58
CA PHE A 97 8.72 -2.34 1.70
C PHE A 97 7.99 -2.52 0.35
N ILE A 98 6.66 -2.64 0.37
CA ILE A 98 5.84 -2.75 -0.84
C ILE A 98 5.94 -1.48 -1.69
N GLU A 99 5.96 -0.30 -1.07
CA GLU A 99 6.13 0.98 -1.78
C GLU A 99 7.47 1.04 -2.50
N VAL A 100 8.57 0.74 -1.79
CA VAL A 100 9.92 0.69 -2.38
C VAL A 100 9.99 -0.34 -3.51
N GLN A 101 9.44 -1.54 -3.30
CA GLN A 101 9.42 -2.60 -4.30
C GLN A 101 8.61 -2.20 -5.54
N THR A 102 7.46 -1.55 -5.35
CA THR A 102 6.62 -1.05 -6.44
C THR A 102 7.34 0.03 -7.23
N GLY A 103 8.08 0.93 -6.56
CA GLY A 103 8.93 1.93 -7.21
C GLY A 103 10.03 1.30 -8.07
N ILE A 104 10.66 0.22 -7.59
CA ILE A 104 11.66 -0.53 -8.36
C ILE A 104 11.01 -1.19 -9.59
N PHE A 105 9.89 -1.89 -9.43
CA PHE A 105 9.21 -2.53 -10.55
C PHE A 105 8.71 -1.54 -11.60
N ALA A 106 8.20 -0.39 -11.18
CA ALA A 106 7.78 0.68 -12.08
C ALA A 106 8.97 1.20 -12.91
N SER A 107 10.12 1.41 -12.26
CA SER A 107 11.35 1.85 -12.93
C SER A 107 11.89 0.78 -13.89
N ASP A 108 11.90 -0.49 -13.48
CA ASP A 108 12.32 -1.63 -14.33
C ASP A 108 11.40 -1.80 -15.54
N ALA A 109 10.09 -1.61 -15.38
CA ALA A 109 9.14 -1.65 -16.48
C ALA A 109 9.39 -0.50 -17.48
N ALA A 110 9.66 0.71 -16.96
CA ALA A 110 10.03 1.86 -17.79
C ALA A 110 11.35 1.62 -18.53
N ASP A 111 12.35 1.03 -17.88
CA ASP A 111 13.64 0.70 -18.46
C ASP A 111 13.50 -0.32 -19.60
N ARG A 112 12.76 -1.42 -19.38
CA ARG A 112 12.48 -2.41 -20.43
C ARG A 112 11.73 -1.82 -21.62
N HIS A 113 10.77 -0.93 -21.35
CA HIS A 113 10.03 -0.25 -22.41
C HIS A 113 10.94 0.70 -23.21
N LEU A 114 11.80 1.46 -22.54
CA LEU A 114 12.80 2.30 -23.19
C LEU A 114 13.73 1.47 -24.09
N ASP A 115 14.20 0.32 -23.61
CA ASP A 115 15.10 -0.54 -24.38
C ASP A 115 14.44 -1.07 -25.65
N ALA A 116 13.16 -1.46 -25.57
CA ALA A 116 12.40 -1.85 -26.74
C ALA A 116 12.24 -0.70 -27.75
N MET A 117 12.00 0.52 -27.27
CA MET A 117 11.91 1.70 -28.14
C MET A 117 13.25 2.06 -28.78
N LEU A 118 14.36 1.97 -28.04
CA LEU A 118 15.70 2.20 -28.57
C LEU A 118 16.05 1.16 -29.63
N GLN A 119 15.71 -0.11 -29.40
CA GLN A 119 15.91 -1.17 -30.38
C GLN A 119 15.09 -0.92 -31.65
N SER A 120 13.82 -0.55 -31.51
CA SER A 120 12.96 -0.19 -32.66
C SER A 120 13.50 1.01 -33.43
N LEU A 121 14.07 2.01 -32.73
CA LEU A 121 14.73 3.15 -33.35
C LEU A 121 15.97 2.72 -34.15
N VAL A 122 16.82 1.86 -33.58
CA VAL A 122 18.00 1.33 -34.29
C VAL A 122 17.58 0.58 -35.55
N GLU A 123 16.56 -0.26 -35.46
CA GLU A 123 16.01 -0.99 -36.62
C GLU A 123 15.44 -0.03 -37.67
N LEU A 124 14.71 1.00 -37.27
CA LEU A 124 14.20 2.02 -38.17
C LEU A 124 15.33 2.75 -38.89
N LEU A 125 16.39 3.14 -38.15
CA LEU A 125 17.57 3.80 -38.69
C LEU A 125 18.28 2.90 -39.71
N LEU A 126 18.56 1.66 -39.36
CA LEU A 126 19.20 0.68 -40.25
C LEU A 126 18.36 0.41 -41.50
N GLN A 127 17.06 0.19 -41.35
CA GLN A 127 16.22 -0.24 -42.47
C GLN A 127 15.88 0.92 -43.41
N LYS A 128 15.66 2.13 -42.88
CA LYS A 128 15.09 3.24 -43.65
C LYS A 128 16.05 4.40 -43.89
N PHE A 129 17.14 4.49 -43.14
CA PHE A 129 18.07 5.63 -43.18
C PHE A 129 19.54 5.23 -43.42
N GLN A 130 19.79 3.99 -43.86
CA GLN A 130 21.13 3.58 -44.30
C GLN A 130 21.52 4.24 -45.63
N ASN A 131 20.54 4.48 -46.51
CA ASN A 131 20.80 5.12 -47.80
C ASN A 131 21.21 6.60 -47.63
N PRO A 132 22.12 7.10 -48.48
CA PRO A 132 22.48 8.52 -48.50
C PRO A 132 21.25 9.41 -48.66
N MET A 133 21.19 10.49 -47.88
CA MET A 133 20.19 11.53 -48.05
C MET A 133 20.53 12.36 -49.27
N VAL A 134 19.51 12.76 -50.03
CA VAL A 134 19.69 13.55 -51.24
C VAL A 134 19.34 15.00 -50.96
N VAL A 135 20.32 15.88 -51.17
CA VAL A 135 20.13 17.32 -51.10
C VAL A 135 20.16 17.89 -52.51
N ARG A 136 19.10 18.59 -52.91
CA ARG A 136 19.01 19.23 -54.22
C ARG A 136 19.11 20.74 -54.05
N ALA A 137 20.13 21.33 -54.64
CA ALA A 137 20.32 22.77 -54.68
C ALA A 137 19.38 23.42 -55.71
N SER A 138 19.16 24.73 -55.58
CA SER A 138 18.27 25.51 -56.46
C SER A 138 18.75 25.55 -57.92
N ASN A 139 20.04 25.37 -58.15
CA ASN A 139 20.65 25.28 -59.48
C ASN A 139 20.47 23.91 -60.16
N GLY A 140 19.82 22.94 -59.51
CA GLY A 140 19.61 21.58 -60.02
C GLY A 140 20.68 20.58 -59.60
N ASP A 141 21.78 21.01 -58.98
CA ASP A 141 22.82 20.11 -58.50
C ASP A 141 22.28 19.22 -57.38
N THR A 142 22.66 17.95 -57.45
CA THR A 142 22.25 16.95 -56.47
C THR A 142 23.50 16.46 -55.74
N GLN A 143 23.50 16.61 -54.43
CA GLN A 143 24.58 16.15 -53.56
C GLN A 143 24.05 15.07 -52.63
N GLN A 144 24.86 14.03 -52.42
CA GLN A 144 24.53 12.95 -51.51
C GLN A 144 25.24 13.16 -50.18
N ILE A 145 24.46 13.12 -49.11
CA ILE A 145 24.98 13.18 -47.75
C ILE A 145 24.85 11.80 -47.14
N ARG A 146 25.84 11.46 -46.32
CA ARG A 146 25.84 10.29 -45.47
C ARG A 146 24.47 10.05 -44.79
N GLY A 147 23.92 8.86 -44.98
CA GLY A 147 22.67 8.43 -44.32
C GLY A 147 22.80 8.39 -42.79
N LEU A 148 21.68 8.52 -42.08
CA LEU A 148 21.65 8.61 -40.61
C LEU A 148 22.21 7.35 -39.93
N ALA A 149 22.20 6.21 -40.62
CA ALA A 149 22.67 4.91 -40.13
C ALA A 149 23.88 4.37 -40.91
N SER A 150 24.78 5.25 -41.30
CA SER A 150 25.97 4.91 -42.09
C SER A 150 27.18 4.47 -41.24
N GLY A 151 27.15 4.74 -39.93
CA GLY A 151 28.16 4.28 -38.97
C GLY A 151 27.71 3.03 -38.21
N ASP A 152 28.44 2.68 -37.15
CA ASP A 152 27.96 1.70 -36.17
C ASP A 152 26.75 2.29 -35.45
N VAL A 153 25.58 1.67 -35.59
CA VAL A 153 24.37 2.05 -34.87
C VAL A 153 23.88 0.97 -33.90
N HIS A 154 24.65 -0.12 -33.75
CA HIS A 154 24.32 -1.21 -32.83
C HIS A 154 24.54 -0.82 -31.37
N THR A 155 25.38 0.20 -31.12
CA THR A 155 25.57 0.79 -29.81
C THR A 155 24.88 2.15 -29.73
N LEU A 156 24.40 2.50 -28.53
CA LEU A 156 23.77 3.81 -28.29
C LEU A 156 24.72 4.98 -28.63
N GLY A 157 26.00 4.84 -28.28
CA GLY A 157 27.04 5.82 -28.61
C GLY A 157 27.27 5.93 -30.12
N GLY A 158 27.41 4.79 -30.80
CA GLY A 158 27.56 4.78 -32.25
C GLY A 158 26.36 5.38 -32.99
N MET A 159 25.13 5.10 -32.53
CA MET A 159 23.92 5.70 -33.08
C MET A 159 23.93 7.24 -32.91
N VAL A 160 24.30 7.74 -31.72
CA VAL A 160 24.44 9.18 -31.46
C VAL A 160 25.48 9.79 -32.40
N ASP A 161 26.64 9.16 -32.56
CA ASP A 161 27.73 9.67 -33.39
C ASP A 161 27.39 9.64 -34.88
N SER A 162 26.67 8.61 -35.34
CA SER A 162 26.19 8.49 -36.73
C SER A 162 25.23 9.62 -37.08
N VAL A 163 24.21 9.87 -36.24
CA VAL A 163 23.23 10.95 -36.47
C VAL A 163 23.88 12.33 -36.35
N ARG A 164 24.80 12.51 -35.39
CA ARG A 164 25.59 13.75 -35.29
C ARG A 164 26.43 14.00 -36.53
N GLY A 165 27.08 12.97 -37.06
CA GLY A 165 27.88 13.05 -38.28
C GLY A 165 27.04 13.51 -39.47
N SER A 166 25.90 12.85 -39.71
CA SER A 166 24.95 13.25 -40.75
C SER A 166 24.40 14.67 -40.56
N THR A 167 24.12 15.08 -39.32
CA THR A 167 23.67 16.45 -38.99
C THR A 167 24.73 17.49 -39.30
N SER A 168 25.99 17.20 -38.95
CA SER A 168 27.13 18.05 -39.25
C SER A 168 27.32 18.21 -40.77
N ASP A 169 27.27 17.12 -41.52
CA ASP A 169 27.41 17.15 -42.98
C ASP A 169 26.25 17.93 -43.63
N LEU A 170 25.03 17.74 -43.14
CA LEU A 170 23.85 18.47 -43.55
C LEU A 170 23.98 19.98 -43.28
N ARG A 171 24.47 20.36 -42.11
CA ARG A 171 24.70 21.77 -41.75
C ARG A 171 25.75 22.40 -42.66
N LYS A 172 26.87 21.72 -42.92
CA LYS A 172 27.91 22.21 -43.85
C LYS A 172 27.35 22.38 -45.26
N MET A 173 26.56 21.42 -45.74
CA MET A 173 25.95 21.49 -47.06
C MET A 173 24.97 22.68 -47.17
N LEU A 174 24.13 22.88 -46.17
CA LEU A 174 23.20 24.02 -46.13
C LEU A 174 23.90 25.37 -45.97
N MET A 175 25.12 25.43 -45.43
CA MET A 175 25.93 26.66 -45.44
C MET A 175 26.44 27.01 -46.84
N VAL A 176 26.77 26.01 -47.67
CA VAL A 176 27.21 26.23 -49.06
C VAL A 176 26.01 26.49 -49.98
N TYR A 177 24.89 25.82 -49.74
CA TYR A 177 23.67 25.92 -50.52
C TYR A 177 22.46 26.21 -49.61
N PRO A 178 22.25 27.48 -49.20
CA PRO A 178 21.21 27.85 -48.24
C PRO A 178 19.78 27.57 -48.74
N ASP A 179 19.56 27.59 -50.05
CA ASP A 179 18.26 27.31 -50.67
C ASP A 179 18.04 25.82 -50.99
N ALA A 180 18.98 24.94 -50.62
CA ALA A 180 18.87 23.53 -50.94
C ALA A 180 17.77 22.84 -50.12
N LYS A 181 17.05 21.93 -50.79
CA LYS A 181 16.01 21.11 -50.16
C LYS A 181 16.54 19.71 -49.89
N VAL A 182 16.30 19.25 -48.67
CA VAL A 182 16.69 17.91 -48.21
C VAL A 182 15.51 16.98 -48.43
N TYR A 183 15.67 15.96 -49.27
CA TYR A 183 14.60 15.02 -49.60
C TYR A 183 14.76 13.75 -48.78
N ILE A 184 13.78 13.51 -47.91
CA ILE A 184 13.64 12.27 -47.13
C ILE A 184 12.25 11.69 -47.39
N LEU A 185 12.16 10.36 -47.51
CA LEU A 185 10.88 9.68 -47.69
C LEU A 185 9.92 10.03 -46.53
N PRO A 186 8.67 10.42 -46.82
CA PRO A 186 7.73 10.91 -45.80
C PRO A 186 7.38 9.86 -44.74
N GLY A 187 7.27 8.59 -45.14
CA GLY A 187 6.97 7.48 -44.22
C GLY A 187 8.02 7.31 -43.12
N PRO A 188 9.30 7.07 -43.46
CA PRO A 188 10.40 7.02 -42.49
C PRO A 188 10.52 8.25 -41.61
N LEU A 189 10.34 9.46 -42.17
CA LEU A 189 10.42 10.70 -41.42
C LEU A 189 9.32 10.80 -40.36
N LYS A 190 8.09 10.42 -40.69
CA LYS A 190 6.96 10.36 -39.75
C LYS A 190 7.20 9.33 -38.65
N ALA A 191 7.70 8.15 -39.01
CA ALA A 191 8.05 7.11 -38.04
C ALA A 191 9.13 7.61 -37.07
N LEU A 192 10.21 8.19 -37.58
CA LEU A 192 11.30 8.74 -36.78
C LEU A 192 10.80 9.82 -35.80
N LYS A 193 9.96 10.74 -36.28
CA LYS A 193 9.34 11.78 -35.45
C LYS A 193 8.48 11.18 -34.32
N SER A 194 7.68 10.15 -34.62
CA SER A 194 6.85 9.46 -33.61
C SER A 194 7.74 8.82 -32.54
N THR A 195 8.71 8.01 -32.97
CA THR A 195 9.60 7.28 -32.07
C THR A 195 10.41 8.23 -31.18
N ILE A 196 10.92 9.34 -31.72
CA ILE A 196 11.62 10.36 -30.92
C ILE A 196 10.71 11.04 -29.90
N GLY A 197 9.46 11.33 -30.30
CA GLY A 197 8.45 11.90 -29.38
C GLY A 197 8.13 10.94 -28.24
N GLU A 198 7.91 9.67 -28.55
CA GLU A 198 7.64 8.60 -27.59
C GLU A 198 8.83 8.38 -26.63
N LEU A 199 10.06 8.32 -27.17
CA LEU A 199 11.28 8.23 -26.37
C LEU A 199 11.39 9.40 -25.39
N ARG A 200 11.17 10.63 -25.86
CA ARG A 200 11.24 11.84 -25.03
C ARG A 200 10.22 11.81 -23.88
N ALA A 201 9.02 11.31 -24.14
CA ALA A 201 7.97 11.21 -23.12
C ALA A 201 8.32 10.21 -22.00
N HIS A 202 9.10 9.16 -22.29
CA HIS A 202 9.40 8.10 -21.34
C HIS A 202 10.72 8.28 -20.57
N ILE A 203 11.68 9.07 -21.08
CA ILE A 203 12.96 9.35 -20.40
C ILE A 203 12.82 9.82 -18.94
N PRO A 204 11.84 10.65 -18.54
CA PRO A 204 11.71 11.06 -17.13
C PRO A 204 11.43 9.88 -16.17
N GLY A 205 10.73 8.85 -16.64
CA GLY A 205 10.28 7.70 -15.83
C GLY A 205 11.31 6.58 -15.67
N VAL A 206 12.45 6.64 -16.36
CA VAL A 206 13.47 5.58 -16.30
C VAL A 206 14.34 5.68 -15.06
N SER A 207 14.98 4.56 -14.71
CA SER A 207 15.83 4.45 -13.52
C SER A 207 17.01 5.42 -13.57
N ALA A 208 17.55 5.76 -12.39
CA ALA A 208 18.72 6.63 -12.29
C ALA A 208 19.95 6.07 -13.04
N ALA A 209 20.16 4.75 -12.99
CA ALA A 209 21.22 4.07 -13.71
C ALA A 209 21.06 4.23 -15.22
N ARG A 210 19.84 4.03 -15.75
CA ARG A 210 19.58 4.18 -17.19
C ARG A 210 19.74 5.62 -17.66
N ARG A 211 19.28 6.60 -16.87
CA ARG A 211 19.52 8.02 -17.15
C ARG A 211 21.01 8.36 -17.23
N ALA A 212 21.85 7.77 -16.37
CA ALA A 212 23.29 7.97 -16.41
C ALA A 212 23.89 7.42 -17.72
N VAL A 213 23.43 6.25 -18.19
CA VAL A 213 23.85 5.67 -19.49
C VAL A 213 23.46 6.59 -20.65
N LEU A 214 22.21 7.08 -20.69
CA LEU A 214 21.75 8.02 -21.72
C LEU A 214 22.54 9.34 -21.70
N ALA A 215 22.91 9.82 -20.51
CA ALA A 215 23.71 11.03 -20.37
C ALA A 215 25.15 10.81 -20.86
N ALA A 216 25.76 9.68 -20.52
CA ALA A 216 27.11 9.30 -20.93
C ALA A 216 27.23 9.17 -22.46
N SER A 217 26.19 8.66 -23.13
CA SER A 217 26.15 8.57 -24.59
C SER A 217 25.77 9.89 -25.29
N ASN A 218 25.60 10.99 -24.55
CA ASN A 218 25.11 12.28 -25.06
C ASN A 218 23.79 12.16 -25.84
N PHE A 219 22.85 11.35 -25.32
CA PHE A 219 21.56 11.11 -25.98
C PHE A 219 20.72 12.38 -26.13
N ARG A 220 20.87 13.36 -25.23
CA ARG A 220 20.22 14.66 -25.38
C ARG A 220 20.69 15.38 -26.65
N GLY A 221 21.99 15.31 -26.96
CA GLY A 221 22.54 15.82 -28.21
C GLY A 221 21.94 15.12 -29.43
N PHE A 222 21.79 13.80 -29.37
CA PHE A 222 21.09 13.03 -30.41
C PHE A 222 19.66 13.53 -30.65
N LEU A 223 18.87 13.78 -29.61
CA LEU A 223 17.50 14.29 -29.77
C LEU A 223 17.47 15.66 -30.45
N HIS A 224 18.42 16.53 -30.13
CA HIS A 224 18.55 17.85 -30.76
C HIS A 224 18.97 17.74 -32.24
N ASP A 225 19.95 16.87 -32.53
CA ASP A 225 20.43 16.62 -33.89
C ASP A 225 19.31 16.02 -34.76
N ALA A 226 18.52 15.10 -34.21
CA ALA A 226 17.38 14.53 -34.90
C ALA A 226 16.25 15.57 -35.13
N ASP A 227 15.95 16.43 -34.14
CA ASP A 227 14.99 17.53 -34.32
C ASP A 227 15.43 18.49 -35.43
N TYR A 228 16.72 18.80 -35.51
CA TYR A 228 17.27 19.60 -36.60
C TYR A 228 17.03 18.95 -37.96
N ILE A 229 17.35 17.66 -38.12
CA ILE A 229 17.11 16.93 -39.38
C ILE A 229 15.62 16.94 -39.74
N LEU A 230 14.73 16.68 -38.77
CA LEU A 230 13.29 16.73 -38.98
C LEU A 230 12.80 18.12 -39.42
N SER A 231 13.44 19.20 -38.95
CA SER A 231 13.06 20.58 -39.28
C SER A 231 13.49 21.03 -40.68
N VAL A 232 14.61 20.51 -41.19
CA VAL A 232 15.16 20.90 -42.51
C VAL A 232 14.73 19.94 -43.64
N SER A 233 14.10 18.82 -43.28
CA SER A 233 13.65 17.80 -44.24
C SER A 233 12.35 18.19 -44.91
N PHE A 234 12.31 18.09 -46.24
CA PHE A 234 11.11 18.27 -47.05
C PHE A 234 10.53 16.92 -47.43
N THR A 235 9.23 16.76 -47.23
CA THR A 235 8.47 15.65 -47.78
C THR A 235 8.14 15.94 -49.24
N GLY A 236 8.86 15.30 -50.16
CA GLY A 236 8.50 15.32 -51.58
C GLY A 236 7.22 14.51 -51.80
N THR A 237 6.20 15.15 -52.37
CA THR A 237 5.03 14.49 -52.99
C THR A 237 5.37 14.01 -54.39
#